data_AF-A0A4Y8VQG2-F1
#
_entry.id   AF-A0A4Y8VQG2-F1
#
_cell.length_a   1.000
_cell.length_b   1.000
_cell.length_c   1.000
_cell.angle_alpha   90.00
_cell.angle_beta   90.00
_cell.angle_gamma   90.00
#
_symmetry.space_group_name_H-M   'P 1'
#
loop_
_entity.id
_entity.type
_entity.pdbx_description
1 polymer ?
#
loop_
_entity_poly.entity_id
_entity_poly.type
_entity_poly.pdbx_seq_one_letter_code
_entity_poly.pdbx_strand_id
1 'polypeptide(L)'
;MDEVKSIRILSHGKVEDLKKGFKLEDGSSFSVFVRQKKINTMDSNVLLTCKLIGDKGASPLPVPIGDWSPAMITEISPGAISLDEYEVYWGSGKVF
;
A
#
# COMPACT_ATOMS: atom_id res chain seq x y z
N MET A 1 -15.98 15.52 15.93
CA MET A 1 -16.28 15.57 14.49
C MET A 1 -15.60 14.35 13.92
N ASP A 2 -16.37 13.32 13.56
CA ASP A 2 -15.78 12.15 12.92
C ASP A 2 -15.13 12.63 11.63
N GLU A 3 -13.80 12.54 11.57
CA GLU A 3 -13.03 12.95 10.40
C GLU A 3 -13.50 12.08 9.24
N VAL A 4 -14.25 12.66 8.31
CA VAL A 4 -14.75 11.95 7.13
C VAL A 4 -13.53 11.55 6.32
N LYS A 5 -13.09 10.29 6.46
CA LYS A 5 -12.09 9.70 5.58
C LYS A 5 -12.67 9.72 4.17
N SER A 6 -12.09 10.56 3.32
CA SER A 6 -12.50 10.62 1.92
C SER A 6 -12.29 9.26 1.27
N ILE A 7 -13.27 8.81 0.48
CA ILE A 7 -13.12 7.63 -0.39
C ILE A 7 -12.21 7.92 -1.60
N ARG A 8 -11.82 9.19 -1.80
CA ARG A 8 -10.90 9.62 -2.84
C ARG A 8 -9.49 9.70 -2.29
N ILE A 9 -8.50 9.45 -3.13
CA ILE A 9 -7.10 9.72 -2.81
C ILE A 9 -6.89 11.24 -2.85
N LEU A 10 -6.59 11.83 -1.70
CA LEU A 10 -6.32 13.26 -1.51
C LEU A 10 -4.82 13.56 -1.39
N SER A 11 -4.02 12.56 -1.04
CA SER A 11 -2.56 12.65 -1.01
C SER A 11 -1.96 11.30 -1.35
N HIS A 12 -0.79 11.32 -1.98
CA HIS A 12 -0.14 10.12 -2.44
C HIS A 12 1.38 10.28 -2.44
N GLY A 13 2.08 9.17 -2.59
CA GLY A 13 3.53 9.16 -2.75
C GLY A 13 4.02 7.80 -3.21
N LYS A 14 5.32 7.71 -3.43
CA LYS A 14 6.00 6.47 -3.78
C LYS A 14 6.72 5.92 -2.55
N VAL A 15 6.67 4.60 -2.38
CA VAL A 15 7.46 3.90 -1.36
C VAL A 15 8.86 3.69 -1.93
N GLU A 16 9.82 4.49 -1.47
CA GLU A 16 11.22 4.45 -1.94
C GLU A 16 12.12 3.51 -1.12
N ASP A 17 11.75 3.24 0.14
CA ASP A 17 12.44 2.29 1.01
C ASP A 17 11.43 1.45 1.79
N LEU A 18 11.68 0.15 1.86
CA LEU A 18 10.88 -0.82 2.60
C LEU A 18 11.73 -1.63 3.59
N LYS A 19 13.00 -1.28 3.83
CA LYS A 19 13.88 -2.02 4.77
C LYS A 19 13.36 -2.05 6.20
N LYS A 20 12.61 -1.03 6.61
CA LYS A 20 11.98 -0.92 7.94
C LYS A 20 10.46 -1.03 7.88
N GLY A 21 9.91 -1.43 6.74
CA GLY A 21 8.48 -1.32 6.46
C GLY A 21 8.10 0.11 6.08
N PHE A 22 6.81 0.33 5.88
CA PHE A 22 6.26 1.63 5.50
C PHE A 22 4.94 1.89 6.23
N LYS A 23 4.79 3.12 6.73
CA LYS A 23 3.53 3.64 7.28
C LYS A 23 3.51 5.16 7.13
N LEU A 24 2.33 5.74 7.12
CA LEU A 24 2.20 7.20 7.19
C LEU A 24 2.55 7.67 8.60
N GLU A 25 3.21 8.83 8.72
CA GLU A 25 3.74 9.34 10.00
C GLU A 25 2.65 9.53 11.05
N ASP A 26 1.44 9.90 10.62
CA ASP A 26 0.28 10.11 11.47
C ASP A 26 -0.52 8.82 11.78
N GLY A 27 -0.09 7.67 11.22
CA GLY A 27 -0.77 6.38 11.37
C GLY A 27 -2.06 6.25 10.56
N SER A 28 -2.36 7.17 9.64
CA SER A 28 -3.52 7.08 8.76
C SER A 28 -3.48 5.85 7.87
N SER A 29 -4.66 5.34 7.53
CA SER A 29 -4.80 4.26 6.56
C SER A 29 -4.64 4.75 5.12
N PHE A 30 -4.10 3.92 4.26
CA PHE A 30 -3.90 4.19 2.83
C PHE A 30 -4.21 2.94 1.99
N SER A 31 -4.42 3.16 0.71
CA SER A 31 -4.44 2.13 -0.33
C SER A 31 -3.11 2.11 -1.06
N VAL A 32 -2.77 0.98 -1.68
CA VAL A 32 -1.56 0.85 -2.50
C VAL A 32 -1.90 0.62 -3.97
N PHE A 33 -1.07 1.15 -4.85
CA PHE A 33 -1.01 0.80 -6.26
C PHE A 33 0.32 0.13 -6.55
N VAL A 34 0.29 -1.03 -7.18
CA VAL A 34 1.50 -1.77 -7.54
C VAL A 34 1.65 -1.81 -9.05
N ARG A 35 2.82 -1.43 -9.54
CA ARG A 35 3.18 -1.49 -10.95
C ARG A 35 4.43 -2.33 -11.11
N GLN A 36 4.46 -3.24 -12.08
CA GLN A 36 5.70 -3.89 -12.45
C GLN A 36 6.62 -2.92 -13.22
N LYS A 37 7.90 -2.85 -12.85
CA LYS A 37 8.90 -2.01 -13.55
C LYS A 37 9.22 -2.51 -14.95
N LYS A 38 9.11 -3.81 -15.15
CA LYS A 38 9.26 -4.53 -16.42
C LYS A 38 8.09 -5.51 -16.52
N ILE A 39 7.63 -5.81 -17.73
CA ILE A 39 6.61 -6.85 -17.90
C ILE A 39 7.32 -8.19 -17.68
N ASN A 40 7.20 -8.71 -16.46
CA ASN A 40 7.94 -9.88 -15.99
C ASN A 40 7.06 -11.12 -15.99
N THR A 41 5.77 -10.93 -15.75
CA THR A 41 4.80 -12.01 -15.53
C THR A 41 3.45 -11.60 -16.10
N MET A 42 2.57 -12.58 -16.29
CA MET A 42 1.16 -12.35 -16.62
C MET A 42 0.28 -12.37 -15.37
N ASP A 43 0.87 -12.22 -14.18
CA ASP A 43 0.12 -12.25 -12.92
C ASP A 43 -0.75 -11.00 -12.82
N SER A 44 -1.98 -11.20 -12.35
CA SER A 44 -2.92 -10.10 -12.12
C SER A 44 -2.73 -9.42 -10.76
N ASN A 45 -1.97 -10.05 -9.86
CA ASN A 45 -1.77 -9.58 -8.49
C ASN A 45 -0.43 -10.05 -7.93
N VAL A 46 -0.01 -9.42 -6.82
CA VAL A 46 1.13 -9.80 -6.01
C VAL A 46 0.73 -9.85 -4.54
N LEU A 47 1.37 -10.71 -3.76
CA LEU A 47 1.16 -10.73 -2.31
C LEU A 47 2.00 -9.65 -1.64
N LEU A 48 1.32 -8.76 -0.90
CA LEU A 48 1.94 -7.74 -0.06
C LEU A 48 1.68 -8.08 1.41
N THR A 49 2.72 -8.38 2.17
CA THR A 49 2.58 -8.55 3.63
C THR A 49 2.36 -7.19 4.30
N CYS A 50 1.15 -6.96 4.80
CA CYS A 50 0.74 -5.69 5.40
C CYS A 50 -0.27 -5.89 6.53
N LYS A 51 -0.58 -4.82 7.26
CA LYS A 51 -1.62 -4.80 8.29
C LYS A 51 -2.73 -3.84 7.86
N LEU A 52 -3.98 -4.31 7.89
CA LEU A 52 -5.15 -3.46 7.71
C LEU A 52 -5.63 -2.91 9.06
N ILE A 53 -6.47 -1.87 9.02
CA ILE A 53 -7.02 -1.22 10.23
C ILE A 53 -7.75 -2.19 11.19
N GLY A 54 -8.34 -3.27 10.65
CA GLY A 54 -9.04 -4.30 11.43
C GLY A 54 -8.19 -5.50 11.83
N ASP A 55 -6.94 -5.59 11.35
CA ASP A 55 -6.11 -6.76 11.56
C ASP A 55 -5.44 -6.74 12.94
N LYS A 56 -5.26 -7.93 13.53
CA LYS A 56 -4.50 -8.11 14.77
C LYS A 56 -2.98 -8.03 14.53
N GLY A 57 -2.53 -8.29 13.31
CA GLY A 57 -1.12 -8.30 12.92
C GLY A 57 -0.98 -8.31 11.40
N ALA A 58 0.25 -8.19 10.90
CA ALA A 58 0.50 -8.21 9.47
C ALA A 58 0.27 -9.61 8.87
N SER A 59 -0.30 -9.65 7.67
CA SER A 59 -0.52 -10.89 6.91
C SER A 59 -0.44 -10.60 5.40
N PRO A 60 -0.25 -11.63 4.55
CA PRO A 60 -0.25 -11.45 3.10
C PRO A 60 -1.61 -10.99 2.55
N LEU A 61 -1.62 -9.88 1.82
CA LEU A 61 -2.77 -9.35 1.09
C LEU A 61 -2.53 -9.45 -0.41
N PRO A 62 -3.43 -10.06 -1.20
CA PRO A 62 -3.38 -9.96 -2.66
C PRO A 62 -3.66 -8.52 -3.11
N VAL A 63 -2.71 -7.91 -3.81
CA VAL A 63 -2.81 -6.55 -4.35
C VAL A 63 -2.81 -6.61 -5.88
N PRO A 64 -3.81 -6.02 -6.55
CA PRO A 64 -3.86 -6.02 -8.01
C PRO A 64 -2.66 -5.27 -8.59
N ILE A 65 -2.12 -5.80 -9.69
CA ILE A 65 -1.09 -5.11 -10.48
C ILE A 65 -1.79 -4.18 -11.45
N GLY A 66 -1.39 -2.91 -11.47
CA GLY A 66 -1.93 -1.89 -12.36
C GLY A 66 -3.24 -1.24 -11.89
N ASP A 67 -3.68 -1.48 -10.66
CA ASP A 67 -4.84 -0.83 -10.06
C ASP A 67 -4.64 -0.55 -8.56
N TRP A 68 -5.50 0.30 -7.98
CA TRP A 68 -5.51 0.61 -6.55
C TRP A 68 -6.18 -0.52 -5.76
N SER A 69 -5.55 -0.93 -4.65
CA SER A 69 -6.16 -1.84 -3.70
C SER A 69 -7.38 -1.20 -3.03
N PRO A 70 -8.48 -1.91 -2.78
CA PRO A 70 -9.61 -1.41 -1.98
C PRO A 70 -9.32 -1.42 -0.46
N ALA A 71 -8.06 -1.62 -0.05
CA ALA A 71 -7.66 -1.89 1.31
C ALA A 71 -7.36 -0.61 2.11
N MET A 72 -7.67 -0.64 3.41
CA MET A 72 -7.26 0.35 4.40
C MET A 72 -6.02 -0.14 5.14
N ILE A 73 -4.87 -0.11 4.46
CA ILE A 73 -3.57 -0.53 5.00
C ILE A 73 -3.07 0.53 5.97
N THR A 74 -2.58 0.12 7.13
CA THR A 74 -1.93 1.02 8.10
C THR A 74 -0.41 0.85 8.09
N GLU A 75 0.08 -0.35 7.78
CA GLU A 75 1.51 -0.67 7.77
C GLU A 75 1.83 -1.70 6.69
N ILE A 76 2.90 -1.48 5.92
CA ILE A 76 3.52 -2.49 5.07
C ILE A 76 4.72 -3.06 5.83
N SER A 77 4.85 -4.39 5.90
CA SER A 77 5.97 -5.04 6.59
C SER A 77 7.32 -4.78 5.90
N PRO A 78 8.44 -4.87 6.65
CA PRO A 78 9.78 -4.80 6.06
C PRO A 78 9.96 -5.81 4.92
N GLY A 79 10.44 -5.33 3.76
CA GLY A 79 10.70 -6.18 2.59
C GLY A 79 9.47 -6.92 2.05
N ALA A 80 8.25 -6.45 2.32
CA ALA A 80 7.02 -7.14 1.94
C ALA A 80 6.83 -7.33 0.42
N ILE A 81 7.54 -6.56 -0.40
CA ILE A 81 7.57 -6.67 -1.86
C ILE A 81 8.92 -6.16 -2.39
N SER A 82 9.41 -6.75 -3.49
CA SER A 82 10.66 -6.32 -4.13
C SER A 82 10.49 -4.96 -4.83
N LEU A 83 11.09 -3.91 -4.27
CA LEU A 83 11.13 -2.60 -4.93
C LEU A 83 12.04 -2.56 -6.17
N ASP A 84 12.84 -3.59 -6.43
CA ASP A 84 13.62 -3.71 -7.67
C ASP A 84 12.75 -4.18 -8.85
N GLU A 85 11.72 -4.97 -8.55
CA GLU A 85 10.78 -5.52 -9.53
C GLU A 85 9.52 -4.67 -9.68
N TYR A 86 9.08 -4.03 -8.59
CA TYR A 86 7.83 -3.30 -8.51
C TYR A 86 8.04 -1.84 -8.12
N GLU A 87 7.19 -0.96 -8.63
CA GLU A 87 6.93 0.35 -8.05
C GLU A 87 5.68 0.24 -7.18
N VAL A 88 5.76 0.78 -5.97
CA VAL A 88 4.64 0.79 -5.02
C VAL A 88 4.32 2.24 -4.69
N TYR A 89 3.07 2.62 -4.91
CA TYR A 89 2.54 3.94 -4.55
C TYR A 89 1.51 3.78 -3.44
N TRP A 90 1.45 4.76 -2.54
CA TRP A 90 0.41 4.85 -1.52
C TRP A 90 -0.53 6.01 -1.86
N GLY A 91 -1.80 5.86 -1.50
CA GLY A 91 -2.82 6.89 -1.64
C GLY A 91 -3.70 6.94 -0.40
N SER A 92 -3.86 8.13 0.19
CA SER A 92 -4.61 8.36 1.41
C SER A 92 -5.77 9.32 1.17
N GLY A 93 -6.88 9.10 1.88
CA GLY A 93 -8.06 9.98 1.88
C GLY A 93 -7.90 11.22 2.77
N LYS A 94 -6.67 11.58 3.14
CA LYS A 94 -6.30 12.72 3.99
C LYS A 94 -5.32 13.63 3.26
N VAL A 95 -5.29 14.90 3.64
CA VAL A 95 -4.32 15.91 3.18
C VAL A 95 -3.11 15.93 4.13
N PHE A 96 -1.89 15.98 3.59
CA PHE A 96 -0.63 16.05 4.33
C PHE A 96 0.10 17.37 4.08
#